data_AF-A0A4R5KI20-F1
#
_entry.id   AF-A0A4R5KI20-F1
#
_cell.length_a   1.000
_cell.length_b   1.000
_cell.length_c   1.000
_cell.angle_alpha   90.00
_cell.angle_beta   90.00
_cell.angle_gamma   90.00
#
_symmetry.space_group_name_H-M   'P 1'
#
loop_
_entity.id
_entity.type
_entity.pdbx_description
1 polymer ?
#
loop_
_entity_poly.entity_id
_entity_poly.type
_entity_poly.pdbx_seq_one_letter_code
_entity_poly.pdbx_strand_id
1 'polypeptide(L)'
;MIKNLGTYLHDFIAMRTEEIGSNVLKQDAGYQELSKELQFLLKEIFKCVPIDRHPVIFAYEEKEQAQLALVVEIMYKQGLIDGVYLNRRLSGVTVNEDEFCSHSVD
;
A
#
# COMPACT_ATOMS: atom_id res chain seq x y z
N MET A 1 3.38 24.58 -13.20
CA MET A 1 4.41 23.80 -12.46
C MET A 1 3.84 23.49 -11.08
N ILE A 2 3.38 22.26 -10.84
CA ILE A 2 2.65 21.90 -9.61
C ILE A 2 3.67 21.81 -8.46
N LYS A 3 3.95 22.94 -7.81
CA LYS A 3 4.55 22.96 -6.47
C LYS A 3 3.53 22.28 -5.56
N ASN A 4 3.88 21.17 -4.92
CA ASN A 4 3.04 20.31 -4.05
C ASN A 4 2.40 19.05 -4.69
N LEU A 5 2.93 18.54 -5.80
CA LEU A 5 2.47 17.24 -6.34
C LEU A 5 2.55 16.10 -5.30
N GLY A 6 3.60 16.10 -4.46
CA GLY A 6 3.76 15.10 -3.40
C GLY A 6 2.65 15.14 -2.35
N THR A 7 2.28 16.34 -1.88
CA THR A 7 1.19 16.52 -0.92
C THR A 7 -0.15 16.12 -1.51
N TYR A 8 -0.44 16.55 -2.74
CA TYR A 8 -1.68 16.18 -3.43
C TYR A 8 -1.81 14.67 -3.60
N LEU A 9 -0.72 13.99 -3.98
CA LEU A 9 -0.72 12.53 -4.15
C LEU A 9 -0.94 11.80 -2.84
N HIS A 10 -0.32 12.26 -1.76
CA HIS A 10 -0.52 11.71 -0.43
C HIS A 10 -1.99 11.82 -0.01
N ASP A 11 -2.59 13.00 -0.14
CA ASP A 11 -3.99 13.24 0.26
C ASP A 11 -4.97 12.43 -0.59
N PHE A 12 -4.70 12.33 -1.90
CA PHE A 12 -5.50 11.50 -2.80
C PHE A 12 -5.45 10.01 -2.44
N ILE A 13 -4.25 9.47 -2.15
CA ILE A 13 -4.08 8.08 -1.74
C ILE A 13 -4.80 7.81 -0.43
N ALA A 14 -4.68 8.71 0.55
CA ALA A 14 -5.35 8.57 1.85
C ALA A 14 -6.87 8.52 1.69
N MET A 15 -7.45 9.48 0.95
CA MET A 15 -8.89 9.53 0.68
C MET A 15 -9.38 8.27 -0.05
N ARG A 16 -8.66 7.81 -1.08
CA ARG A 16 -9.03 6.60 -1.81
C ARG A 16 -8.91 5.33 -0.97
N THR A 17 -7.91 5.25 -0.10
CA THR A 17 -7.74 4.12 0.83
C THR A 17 -8.92 4.04 1.78
N GLU A 18 -9.35 5.18 2.35
CA GLU A 18 -10.53 5.25 3.21
C GLU A 18 -11.80 4.86 2.46
N GLU A 19 -12.01 5.37 1.25
CA GLU A 19 -13.20 5.05 0.43
C GLU A 19 -13.26 3.55 0.08
N ILE A 20 -12.13 2.96 -0.31
CA ILE A 20 -12.03 1.53 -0.61
C ILE A 20 -12.33 0.71 0.66
N GLY A 21 -11.72 1.05 1.80
CA GLY A 21 -11.92 0.34 3.06
C GLY A 21 -13.35 0.46 3.60
N SER A 22 -13.95 1.64 3.48
CA SER A 22 -15.26 1.94 4.08
C SER A 22 -16.45 1.53 3.22
N ASN A 23 -16.32 1.55 1.89
CA ASN A 23 -17.44 1.37 0.96
C ASN A 23 -17.26 0.18 0.02
N VAL A 24 -16.07 0.01 -0.56
CA VAL A 24 -15.83 -1.04 -1.59
C VAL A 24 -15.67 -2.40 -0.94
N LEU A 25 -14.73 -2.54 0.00
CA LEU A 25 -14.45 -3.81 0.66
C LEU A 25 -15.62 -4.33 1.50
N LYS A 26 -16.43 -3.43 2.07
CA LYS A 26 -17.64 -3.84 2.80
C LYS A 26 -18.70 -4.47 1.91
N GLN A 27 -18.71 -4.18 0.62
CA GLN A 27 -19.70 -4.72 -0.32
C GLN A 27 -19.14 -5.91 -1.11
N ASP A 28 -17.83 -6.16 -1.05
CA ASP A 28 -17.18 -7.25 -1.75
C ASP A 28 -17.42 -8.59 -1.02
N ALA A 29 -18.12 -9.50 -1.70
CA ALA A 29 -18.49 -10.79 -1.12
C ALA A 29 -17.27 -11.68 -0.84
N GLY A 30 -16.26 -11.66 -1.72
CA GLY A 30 -15.05 -12.45 -1.57
C GLY A 30 -14.22 -12.01 -0.37
N TYR A 31 -14.06 -10.70 -0.18
CA TYR A 31 -13.43 -10.11 0.99
C TYR A 31 -14.16 -10.49 2.28
N GLN A 32 -15.50 -10.43 2.29
CA GLN A 32 -16.28 -10.82 3.47
C GLN A 32 -16.13 -12.31 3.81
N GLU A 33 -16.10 -13.17 2.81
CA GLU A 33 -15.91 -14.61 2.99
C GLU A 33 -14.53 -14.91 3.58
N LEU A 34 -13.47 -14.36 2.99
CA LEU A 34 -12.11 -14.48 3.49
C LEU A 34 -11.97 -13.92 4.91
N SER A 35 -12.59 -12.77 5.21
CA SER A 35 -12.57 -12.18 6.54
C SER A 35 -13.20 -13.11 7.60
N LYS A 36 -14.29 -13.81 7.26
CA LYS A 36 -14.92 -14.80 8.14
C LYS A 36 -14.02 -16.02 8.33
N GLU A 37 -13.40 -16.51 7.27
CA GLU A 37 -12.49 -17.66 7.33
C GLU A 37 -11.26 -17.36 8.19
N LEU A 38 -10.63 -16.19 8.00
CA LEU A 38 -9.51 -15.75 8.83
C LEU A 38 -9.90 -15.66 10.31
N GLN A 39 -11.08 -15.09 10.61
CA GLN A 39 -11.58 -15.01 11.98
C GLN A 39 -11.79 -16.41 12.59
N PHE A 40 -12.29 -17.36 11.79
CA PHE A 40 -12.45 -18.74 12.23
C PHE A 40 -11.10 -19.39 12.53
N LEU A 41 -10.13 -19.30 11.61
CA LEU A 41 -8.80 -19.89 11.77
C LEU A 41 -8.06 -19.30 12.98
N LEU A 42 -8.14 -17.98 13.19
CA LEU A 42 -7.53 -17.34 14.36
C LEU A 42 -8.11 -17.86 15.68
N LYS A 43 -9.43 -18.11 15.74
CA LYS A 43 -10.07 -18.73 16.90
C LYS A 43 -9.56 -20.15 17.13
N GLU A 44 -9.39 -20.94 16.07
CA GLU A 44 -8.84 -22.29 16.19
C GLU A 44 -7.39 -22.27 16.70
N ILE A 45 -6.58 -21.31 16.26
CA ILE A 45 -5.22 -21.11 16.77
C ILE A 45 -5.26 -20.80 18.28
N PHE A 46 -6.11 -19.86 18.71
CA PHE A 46 -6.18 -19.50 20.13
C PHE A 46 -6.72 -20.59 21.04
N LYS A 47 -7.48 -21.57 20.53
CA LYS A 47 -7.87 -22.76 21.29
C LYS A 47 -6.69 -23.68 21.59
N CYS A 48 -5.70 -23.72 20.71
CA CYS A 48 -4.54 -24.63 20.80
C CYS A 48 -3.34 -23.99 21.50
N VAL A 49 -3.32 -22.66 21.62
CA VAL A 49 -2.17 -21.91 22.14
C VAL A 49 -2.43 -21.44 23.58
N PRO A 50 -1.49 -21.67 24.51
CA PRO A 50 -1.55 -21.13 25.87
C PRO A 50 -1.75 -19.61 25.91
N ILE A 51 -2.58 -19.13 26.85
CA ILE A 51 -2.99 -17.72 26.95
C ILE A 51 -1.79 -16.77 27.11
N ASP A 52 -0.74 -17.19 27.81
CA ASP A 52 0.50 -16.43 28.00
C ASP A 52 1.26 -16.15 26.70
N ARG A 53 0.95 -16.91 25.63
CA ARG A 53 1.56 -16.77 24.30
C ARG A 53 0.72 -15.95 23.33
N HIS A 54 -0.54 -15.65 23.65
CA HIS A 54 -1.41 -14.83 22.79
C HIS A 54 -0.80 -13.45 22.46
N PRO A 55 -0.13 -12.74 23.38
CA PRO A 55 0.51 -11.46 23.04
C PRO A 55 1.56 -11.55 21.92
N VAL A 56 2.25 -12.69 21.81
CA VAL A 56 3.25 -12.91 20.75
C VAL A 56 2.57 -13.08 19.39
N ILE A 57 1.42 -13.74 19.35
CA ILE A 57 0.60 -13.89 18.13
C ILE A 57 0.10 -12.51 17.68
N PHE A 58 -0.45 -11.71 18.59
CA PHE A 58 -0.92 -10.37 18.24
C PHE A 58 0.22 -9.48 17.75
N ALA A 59 1.40 -9.54 18.38
CA ALA A 59 2.57 -8.80 17.93
C ALA A 59 3.04 -9.26 16.54
N TYR A 60 2.97 -10.56 16.23
CA TYR A 60 3.26 -11.07 14.90
C TYR A 60 2.29 -10.50 13.85
N GLU A 61 0.98 -10.61 14.10
CA GLU A 61 -0.06 -10.13 13.17
C GLU A 61 0.07 -8.62 12.94
N GLU A 62 0.34 -7.82 13.99
CA GLU A 62 0.55 -6.38 13.86
C GLU A 62 1.76 -6.06 12.96
N LYS A 63 2.88 -6.78 13.13
CA LYS A 63 4.08 -6.55 12.32
C LYS A 63 3.91 -7.02 10.88
N GLU A 64 3.22 -8.14 10.66
CA GLU A 64 2.89 -8.62 9.32
C GLU A 64 1.99 -7.62 8.58
N GLN A 65 0.95 -7.09 9.23
CA GLN A 65 0.07 -6.08 8.66
C GLN A 65 0.82 -4.78 8.34
N ALA A 66 1.69 -4.32 9.24
CA ALA A 66 2.52 -3.13 9.00
C ALA A 66 3.49 -3.34 7.81
N GLN A 67 4.08 -4.53 7.69
CA GLN A 67 4.93 -4.89 6.56
C GLN A 67 4.13 -4.88 5.24
N LEU A 68 2.94 -5.49 5.22
CA LEU A 68 2.09 -5.53 4.05
C LEU A 68 1.65 -4.11 3.62
N ALA A 69 1.26 -3.27 4.58
CA ALA A 69 0.92 -1.87 4.31
C ALA A 69 2.08 -1.12 3.64
N LEU A 70 3.31 -1.31 4.13
CA LEU A 70 4.51 -0.72 3.54
C LEU A 70 4.77 -1.23 2.12
N VAL A 71 4.63 -2.54 1.88
CA VAL A 71 4.79 -3.13 0.54
C VAL A 71 3.78 -2.52 -0.44
N VAL A 72 2.50 -2.44 -0.05
CA VAL A 72 1.43 -1.86 -0.88
C VAL A 72 1.70 -0.39 -1.18
N GLU A 73 2.13 0.38 -0.18
CA GLU A 73 2.49 1.79 -0.35
C GLU A 73 3.63 1.97 -1.37
N ILE A 74 4.71 1.18 -1.24
CA ILE A 74 5.84 1.21 -2.17
C ILE A 74 5.39 0.84 -3.58
N MET A 75 4.65 -0.27 -3.73
CA MET A 75 4.15 -0.72 -5.02
C MET A 75 3.27 0.33 -5.70
N TYR A 76 2.37 0.96 -4.95
CA TYR A 76 1.47 1.98 -5.48
C TYR A 76 2.24 3.23 -5.92
N LYS A 77 3.18 3.71 -5.09
CA LYS A 77 4.06 4.84 -5.45
C LYS A 77 4.88 4.55 -6.71
N GLN A 78 5.47 3.37 -6.81
CA GLN A 78 6.26 2.98 -7.97
C GLN A 78 5.40 2.89 -9.23
N GLY A 79 4.25 2.20 -9.15
CA GLY A 79 3.33 2.07 -10.28
C GLY A 79 2.82 3.42 -10.80
N LEU A 80 2.61 4.39 -9.91
CA LEU A 80 2.26 5.75 -10.30
C LEU A 80 3.42 6.47 -11.01
N ILE A 81 4.64 6.39 -10.46
CA ILE A 81 5.84 6.99 -11.08
C ILE A 81 6.03 6.41 -12.50
N ASP A 82 5.94 5.09 -12.63
CA ASP A 82 6.07 4.40 -13.92
C ASP A 82 4.99 4.84 -14.90
N GLY A 83 3.74 4.97 -14.44
CA GLY A 83 2.62 5.46 -15.25
C GLY A 83 2.82 6.90 -15.75
N VAL A 84 3.29 7.81 -14.88
CA VAL A 84 3.62 9.19 -15.28
C VAL A 84 4.76 9.21 -16.30
N TYR A 85 5.78 8.38 -16.09
CA TYR A 85 6.92 8.29 -16.99
C TYR A 85 6.53 7.77 -18.38
N LEU A 86 5.76 6.67 -18.42
CA LEU A 86 5.19 6.13 -19.65
C LEU A 86 4.35 7.18 -20.37
N ASN A 87 3.47 7.89 -19.65
CA ASN A 87 2.65 8.93 -20.27
C ASN A 87 3.49 10.04 -20.89
N ARG A 88 4.56 10.51 -20.23
CA ARG A 88 5.48 11.52 -20.80
C ARG A 88 6.17 11.03 -22.08
N ARG A 89 6.67 9.78 -22.08
CA ARG A 89 7.30 9.17 -23.25
C ARG A 89 6.33 8.99 -24.41
N LEU A 90 5.11 8.53 -24.13
CA LEU A 90 4.07 8.29 -25.14
C LEU A 90 3.42 9.57 -25.66
N SER A 91 3.37 10.63 -24.86
CA SER A 91 2.83 11.94 -25.26
C SER A 91 3.80 12.76 -26.13
N GLY A 92 4.97 12.23 -26.47
CA GLY A 92 5.95 12.90 -27.33
C GLY A 92 6.65 14.10 -26.70
N VAL A 93 6.58 14.28 -25.38
CA VAL A 93 7.33 15.32 -24.68
C VAL A 93 8.77 14.82 -24.51
N THR A 94 9.64 15.17 -25.46
CA THR A 94 11.09 14.93 -25.38
C THR A 94 11.66 15.76 -24.22
N VAL A 95 11.99 15.11 -23.11
CA VAL A 95 12.85 15.70 -22.08
C VAL A 95 14.29 15.35 -22.48
N ASN A 96 15.11 16.37 -22.72
CA ASN A 96 16.54 16.18 -22.96
C ASN A 96 17.14 15.41 -21.77
N GLU A 97 17.83 14.31 -22.06
CA GLU A 97 18.45 13.43 -21.07
C GLU A 97 19.65 14.08 -20.35
N ASP A 98 20.01 15.32 -20.70
CA ASP A 98 21.23 16.00 -20.23
C ASP A 98 21.12 16.70 -18.87
N GLU A 99 19.94 16.81 -18.24
CA GLU A 99 19.78 17.56 -16.98
C GLU A 99 19.92 16.73 -15.69
N PHE A 100 20.10 15.40 -15.75
CA PHE A 100 20.10 14.55 -14.55
C PHE A 100 21.44 13.88 -14.19
N CYS A 101 22.51 14.14 -14.95
CA CYS A 101 23.84 13.53 -14.69
C CYS A 101 24.90 14.51 -14.15
N SER A 102 24.51 15.60 -13.49
CA SER A 102 25.49 16.54 -12.91
C SER A 102 25.28 16.79 -11.41
N HIS A 103 25.12 15.74 -10.60
CA HIS A 103 25.48 15.79 -9.17
C HIS A 103 26.00 14.42 -8.70
N SER A 104 27.09 13.97 -9.31
CA SER A 104 28.11 13.20 -8.60
C SER A 104 29.36 14.08 -8.55
N VAL A 105 29.56 14.77 -7.45
CA VAL A 105 30.85 15.39 -7.09
C VAL A 105 31.09 15.04 -5.63
N ASP A 106 32.06 14.14 -5.46
CA ASP A 106 32.95 13.84 -4.33
C ASP A 106 32.37 13.58 -2.92
#